data_AF-A0A7V5H0I0-F1
#
_entry.id   AF-A0A7V5H0I0-F1
#
_cell.length_a   1.000
_cell.length_b   1.000
_cell.length_c   1.000
_cell.angle_alpha   90.00
_cell.angle_beta   90.00
_cell.angle_gamma   90.00
#
_symmetry.space_group_name_H-M   'P 1'
#
loop_
_entity.id
_entity.type
_entity.pdbx_description
1 polymer ?
#
loop_
_entity_poly.entity_id
_entity_poly.type
_entity_poly.pdbx_seq_one_letter_code
_entity_poly.pdbx_strand_id
1 'polypeptide(L)'
;VSNARTEPMFSKLAVPYLPNNPPRWPEVVQTVKKIVEVWAANAHKHERVGEWIERIGWPKFFKLTGIEFTKQHIDDFKHAGLTYKTSVHLTY
;
A
#
# COMPACT_ATOMS: atom_id res chain seq x y z
N VAL A 1 -2.93 -14.82 4.67
CA VAL A 1 -3.75 -14.53 3.47
C VAL A 1 -4.92 -15.50 3.46
N SER A 2 -6.16 -15.03 3.39
CA SER A 2 -7.37 -15.86 3.59
C SER A 2 -8.22 -15.90 2.31
N ASN A 3 -8.58 -17.10 1.86
CA ASN A 3 -9.42 -17.38 0.68
C ASN A 3 -10.90 -17.12 1.00
N ALA A 4 -11.29 -15.85 1.08
CA ALA A 4 -12.67 -15.50 1.42
C ALA A 4 -13.47 -14.93 0.24
N ARG A 5 -12.85 -14.11 -0.63
CA ARG A 5 -13.56 -13.42 -1.73
C ARG A 5 -12.69 -13.23 -2.97
N THR A 6 -11.45 -12.80 -2.78
CA THR A 6 -10.44 -12.73 -3.83
C THR A 6 -9.35 -13.76 -3.61
N GLU A 7 -8.58 -14.00 -4.66
CA GLU A 7 -7.37 -14.82 -4.57
C GLU A 7 -6.38 -14.22 -3.55
N PRO A 8 -5.53 -15.07 -2.95
CA PRO A 8 -4.41 -14.63 -2.16
C PRO A 8 -3.53 -13.61 -2.88
N MET A 9 -3.24 -12.49 -2.21
CA MET A 9 -2.32 -11.47 -2.70
C MET A 9 -1.10 -11.34 -1.81
N PHE A 10 0.05 -11.03 -2.42
CA PHE A 10 1.26 -10.64 -1.70
C PHE A 10 1.14 -9.21 -1.17
N SER A 11 1.67 -8.99 0.04
CA SER A 11 1.89 -7.63 0.55
C SER A 11 2.93 -6.90 -0.29
N LYS A 12 2.70 -5.61 -0.52
CA LYS A 12 3.63 -4.72 -1.25
C LYS A 12 4.28 -3.74 -0.26
N LEU A 13 5.47 -3.26 -0.62
CA LEU A 13 6.19 -2.27 0.17
C LEU A 13 5.44 -0.94 0.14
N ALA A 14 5.00 -0.46 1.29
CA ALA A 14 4.31 0.83 1.42
C ALA A 14 5.21 1.93 2.03
N VAL A 15 6.18 1.54 2.86
CA VAL A 15 7.15 2.45 3.48
C VAL A 15 8.51 1.77 3.44
N PRO A 16 9.53 2.35 2.80
CA PRO A 16 10.82 1.69 2.60
C PRO A 16 11.62 1.49 3.89
N TYR A 17 11.56 2.46 4.80
CA TYR A 17 12.40 2.47 5.99
C TYR A 17 11.77 3.33 7.09
N LEU A 18 11.86 2.84 8.32
CA LEU A 18 11.57 3.59 9.54
C LEU A 18 12.68 3.32 10.56
N PRO A 19 13.11 4.32 11.34
CA PRO A 19 14.14 4.14 12.35
C PRO A 19 13.66 3.26 13.51
N ASN A 20 14.59 2.52 14.13
CA ASN A 20 14.31 1.73 15.31
C ASN A 20 14.33 2.60 16.57
N ASN A 21 13.15 2.88 17.14
CA ASN A 21 12.98 3.63 18.38
C ASN A 21 12.29 2.81 19.48
N PRO A 22 12.99 1.85 20.13
CA PRO A 22 12.46 1.10 21.27
C PRO A 22 12.14 2.03 22.45
N PRO A 23 11.19 1.67 23.34
CA PRO A 23 10.46 0.40 23.40
C PRO A 23 9.09 0.44 22.70
N ARG A 24 8.73 1.53 22.02
CA ARG A 24 7.37 1.74 21.50
C ARG A 24 7.26 2.01 20.00
N TRP A 25 8.37 2.29 19.32
CA TRP A 25 8.43 2.53 17.86
C TRP A 25 7.30 3.47 17.38
N PRO A 26 7.24 4.70 17.92
CA PRO A 26 6.12 5.60 17.67
C PRO A 26 5.89 5.88 16.18
N GLU A 27 6.95 5.91 15.37
CA GLU A 27 6.90 6.15 13.92
C GLU A 27 6.17 5.02 13.20
N VAL A 28 6.45 3.77 13.56
CA VAL A 28 5.79 2.59 13.00
C VAL A 28 4.31 2.60 13.37
N VAL A 29 4.01 2.83 14.64
CA VAL A 29 2.62 2.84 15.16
C VAL A 29 1.80 3.92 14.46
N GLN A 30 2.33 5.14 14.35
CA GLN A 30 1.66 6.25 13.68
C GLN A 30 1.40 5.94 12.21
N THR A 31 2.38 5.37 11.52
CA THR A 31 2.26 5.05 10.09
C THR A 31 1.23 3.96 9.83
N VAL A 32 1.27 2.87 10.61
CA VAL A 32 0.28 1.79 10.51
C VAL A 32 -1.12 2.30 10.85
N LYS A 33 -1.25 3.08 11.93
CA LYS A 33 -2.53 3.68 12.32
C LYS A 33 -3.11 4.56 11.21
N LYS A 34 -2.28 5.42 10.60
CA LYS A 34 -2.69 6.28 9.49
C LYS A 34 -3.23 5.47 8.30
N ILE A 35 -2.55 4.39 7.91
CA ILE A 35 -3.00 3.52 6.82
C ILE A 35 -4.37 2.90 7.16
N VAL A 36 -4.54 2.40 8.38
CA VAL A 36 -5.79 1.78 8.82
C VAL A 36 -6.94 2.80 8.87
N GLU A 37 -6.70 4.00 9.38
CA GLU A 37 -7.72 5.06 9.45
C GLU A 37 -8.16 5.52 8.06
N VAL A 38 -7.21 5.74 7.14
CA VAL A 38 -7.54 6.14 5.76
C VAL A 38 -8.29 5.02 5.03
N TRP A 39 -7.87 3.76 5.20
CA TRP A 39 -8.60 2.62 4.64
C TRP A 39 -10.02 2.55 5.22
N ALA A 40 -10.19 2.59 6.53
CA ALA A 40 -11.51 2.50 7.17
C ALA A 40 -12.46 3.61 6.73
N ALA A 41 -11.95 4.82 6.46
CA ALA A 41 -12.76 5.95 5.99
C ALA A 41 -13.15 5.87 4.50
N ASN A 42 -12.41 5.14 3.67
CA ASN A 42 -12.58 5.15 2.20
C ASN A 42 -12.96 3.78 1.60
N ALA A 43 -12.88 2.71 2.40
CA ALA A 43 -13.19 1.36 1.97
C ALA A 43 -14.70 1.12 1.90
N HIS A 44 -15.11 0.31 0.94
CA HIS A 44 -16.48 -0.19 0.88
C HIS A 44 -16.69 -1.33 1.87
N LYS A 45 -17.95 -1.61 2.18
CA LYS A 45 -18.30 -2.72 3.07
C LYS A 45 -17.70 -4.03 2.53
N HIS A 46 -17.00 -4.76 3.41
CA HIS A 46 -16.31 -6.02 3.12
C HIS A 46 -15.07 -5.92 2.23
N GLU A 47 -14.61 -4.71 1.92
CA GLU A 47 -13.40 -4.48 1.11
C GLU A 47 -12.14 -4.59 1.98
N ARG A 48 -11.22 -5.48 1.59
CA ARG A 48 -9.91 -5.59 2.26
C ARG A 48 -8.97 -4.49 1.80
N VAL A 49 -7.90 -4.24 2.57
CA VAL A 49 -6.90 -3.19 2.23
C VAL A 49 -6.33 -3.36 0.83
N GLY A 50 -5.99 -4.60 0.43
CA GLY A 50 -5.49 -4.88 -0.93
C GLY A 50 -6.53 -4.59 -2.01
N GLU A 51 -7.77 -5.06 -1.83
CA GLU A 51 -8.88 -4.84 -2.76
C GLU A 51 -9.19 -3.33 -2.92
N TRP A 52 -9.15 -2.60 -1.80
CA TRP A 52 -9.30 -1.15 -1.77
C TRP A 52 -8.23 -0.47 -2.61
N ILE A 53 -6.95 -0.80 -2.39
CA ILE A 53 -5.82 -0.22 -3.13
C ILE A 53 -5.90 -0.57 -4.62
N GLU A 54 -6.30 -1.79 -4.99
CA GLU A 54 -6.49 -2.18 -6.39
C GLU A 54 -7.58 -1.35 -7.08
N ARG A 55 -8.69 -1.08 -6.39
CA ARG A 55 -9.78 -0.26 -6.90
C ARG A 55 -9.39 1.20 -7.08
N ILE A 56 -8.76 1.81 -6.08
CA ILE A 56 -8.42 3.25 -6.13
C ILE A 56 -7.12 3.53 -6.90
N GLY A 57 -6.25 2.53 -7.03
CA GLY A 57 -4.90 2.64 -7.56
C GLY A 57 -3.87 3.15 -6.53
N TRP A 58 -2.63 2.70 -6.70
CA TRP A 58 -1.49 3.12 -5.89
C TRP A 58 -1.26 4.65 -5.85
N PRO A 59 -1.37 5.42 -6.96
CA PRO A 59 -1.19 6.87 -6.90
C PRO A 59 -2.14 7.55 -5.91
N LYS A 60 -3.41 7.12 -5.88
CA LYS A 60 -4.42 7.66 -4.96
C LYS A 60 -4.17 7.20 -3.52
N PHE A 61 -3.69 5.97 -3.31
CA PHE A 61 -3.27 5.51 -1.99
C PHE A 61 -2.18 6.40 -1.39
N PHE A 62 -1.11 6.70 -2.14
CA PHE A 62 -0.02 7.58 -1.65
C PHE A 62 -0.51 9.01 -1.39
N LYS A 63 -1.40 9.53 -2.26
CA LYS A 63 -2.03 10.86 -2.08
C LYS A 63 -2.88 10.94 -0.81
N LEU A 64 -3.71 9.93 -0.54
CA LEU A 64 -4.59 9.90 0.64
C LEU A 64 -3.83 9.64 1.94
N THR A 65 -2.84 8.75 1.90
CA THR A 65 -2.02 8.44 3.08
C THR A 65 -0.95 9.48 3.33
N GLY A 66 -0.64 10.36 2.37
CA GLY A 66 0.44 11.34 2.45
C GLY A 66 1.82 10.70 2.66
N ILE A 67 1.97 9.43 2.29
CA ILE A 67 3.26 8.73 2.30
C ILE A 67 3.99 9.12 1.03
N GLU A 68 5.27 9.47 1.16
CA GLU A 68 6.08 9.84 0.01
C GLU A 68 6.42 8.61 -0.84
N PHE A 69 6.08 8.67 -2.13
CA PHE A 69 6.48 7.65 -3.08
C PHE A 69 7.94 7.87 -3.51
N THR A 70 8.81 6.99 -3.05
CA THR A 70 10.24 7.00 -3.36
C THR A 70 10.65 5.87 -4.31
N LYS A 71 11.87 5.95 -4.85
CA LYS A 71 12.43 4.94 -5.77
C LYS A 71 12.37 3.51 -5.22
N GLN A 72 12.51 3.31 -3.90
CA GLN A 72 12.50 1.97 -3.30
C GLN A 72 11.16 1.23 -3.45
N HIS A 73 10.07 1.92 -3.82
CA HIS A 73 8.78 1.29 -4.11
C HIS A 73 8.74 0.61 -5.48
N ILE A 74 9.68 0.93 -6.36
CA ILE A 74 9.81 0.34 -7.69
C ILE A 74 10.61 -0.95 -7.53
N ASP A 75 10.01 -2.07 -7.94
CA ASP A 75 10.68 -3.38 -7.94
C ASP A 75 11.90 -3.34 -8.88
N ASP A 76 13.04 -3.83 -8.41
CA ASP A 76 14.27 -3.99 -9.18
C ASP A 76 14.75 -5.45 -9.22
N PHE A 77 13.96 -6.38 -8.67
CA PHE A 77 14.30 -7.80 -8.63
C PHE A 77 14.03 -8.49 -9.98
N LYS A 78 14.47 -9.75 -10.09
CA LYS A 78 14.28 -10.57 -11.29
C LYS A 78 12.78 -10.58 -11.69
N HIS A 79 12.50 -10.24 -12.94
CA HIS A 79 11.15 -10.07 -13.51
C HIS A 79 10.34 -8.86 -13.02
N ALA A 80 11.00 -7.81 -12.50
CA ALA A 80 10.38 -6.54 -12.08
C ALA A 80 9.44 -5.91 -13.13
N GLY A 81 9.67 -6.15 -14.43
CA GLY A 81 8.81 -5.67 -15.51
C GLY A 81 7.33 -6.07 -15.38
N LEU A 82 7.03 -7.17 -14.67
CA LEU A 82 5.65 -7.59 -14.38
C LEU A 82 4.94 -6.71 -13.34
N THR A 83 5.69 -5.96 -12.54
CA THR A 83 5.13 -5.05 -11.52
C THR A 83 4.83 -3.66 -12.05
N TYR A 84 5.41 -3.31 -13.21
CA TYR A 84 5.27 -1.99 -13.80
C TYR A 84 3.91 -1.80 -14.47
N LYS A 85 3.41 -0.57 -14.46
CA LYS A 85 2.22 -0.21 -15.21
C LYS A 85 2.55 -0.12 -16.69
N THR A 86 2.12 -1.12 -17.47
CA THR A 86 2.32 -1.19 -18.94
C THR A 86 1.12 -0.65 -19.73
N SER A 87 0.33 0.24 -19.12
CA SER A 87 -0.90 0.79 -19.70
C SER A 87 -0.99 2.30 -19.44
N VAL A 88 -1.59 3.02 -20.39
CA VAL A 88 -1.82 4.47 -20.30
C VAL A 88 -2.90 4.88 -19.28
N HIS A 89 -3.65 3.92 -18.73
CA HIS A 89 -4.68 4.18 -17.72
C HIS A 89 -4.07 4.51 -16.35
N LEU A 90 -3.56 5.74 -16.22
CA LEU A 90 -3.16 6.37 -14.97
C LEU A 90 -4.15 7.50 -14.66
N THR A 91 -4.74 7.46 -13.47
CA THR A 91 -5.70 8.47 -12.98
C THR A 91 -5.07 9.22 -11.80
N TYR A 92 -5.25 10.56 -11.76
CA TYR A 92 -4.56 11.53 -10.90
C TYR A 92 -5.41 12.03 -9.71
#